data_AF-A0A803Q9Y3-F1
#
_entry.id   AF-A0A803Q9Y3-F1
#
_cell.length_a   1.000
_cell.length_b   1.000
_cell.length_c   1.000
_cell.angle_alpha   90.00
_cell.angle_beta   90.00
_cell.angle_gamma   90.00
#
_symmetry.space_group_name_H-M   'P 1'
#
loop_
_entity.id
_entity.type
_entity.pdbx_description
1 polymer ?
#
loop_
_entity_poly.entity_id
_entity_poly.type
_entity_poly.pdbx_seq_one_letter_code
_entity_poly.pdbx_strand_id
1 'polypeptide(L)'
;MSNDDDKTDEVLKFSSFTESDFMKFMLDEFHSFFGRSKLKIKGNEVALKIVDIKGHLVPFNLASVIKYLLHKHGDITTDSRRSQYFKGICFYFVCKVMKEMHTTLVTDITKRLLHQWYHYIRFVRYYTAFEVGFLEESLWKITRYFYYQQVSKVLETEFPMKIEKKKAELLKKIAEYDAGLENRKKLYECSRKKGTLKEGLEMENNFRWKSAREIGSLK
;
A
#
# COMPACT_ATOMS: atom_id res chain seq x y z
N MET A 1 32.61 10.09 5.55
CA MET A 1 32.31 8.64 5.63
C MET A 1 30.81 8.47 5.44
N SER A 2 30.45 7.39 4.76
CA SER A 2 29.20 7.09 4.04
C SER A 2 27.90 7.42 4.78
N ASN A 3 26.93 7.98 4.04
CA ASN A 3 25.53 8.09 4.45
C ASN A 3 24.58 7.55 3.34
N ASP A 4 25.06 6.58 2.55
CA ASP A 4 24.34 6.04 1.38
C ASP A 4 23.69 4.66 1.64
N ASP A 5 23.84 4.07 2.83
CA ASP A 5 23.25 2.75 3.17
C ASP A 5 21.75 2.78 3.48
N ASP A 6 21.14 3.97 3.64
CA ASP A 6 19.76 4.12 4.11
C ASP A 6 18.68 3.91 3.02
N LYS A 7 19.07 3.75 1.75
CA LYS A 7 18.11 3.64 0.61
C LYS A 7 17.86 2.21 0.12
N THR A 8 18.53 1.24 0.69
CA THR A 8 18.34 -0.20 0.42
C THR A 8 17.11 -0.75 1.18
N ASP A 9 16.60 0.02 2.14
CA ASP A 9 15.63 -0.44 3.13
C ASP A 9 14.18 -0.44 2.61
N GLU A 10 13.79 0.45 1.69
CA GLU A 10 12.42 0.50 1.14
C GLU A 10 12.03 -0.79 0.41
N VAL A 11 12.94 -1.36 -0.39
CA VAL A 11 12.69 -2.59 -1.16
C VAL A 11 12.53 -3.78 -0.22
N LEU A 12 13.39 -3.86 0.79
CA LEU A 12 13.31 -4.89 1.83
C LEU A 12 12.04 -4.73 2.67
N LYS A 13 11.58 -3.50 2.91
CA LYS A 13 10.30 -3.19 3.58
C LYS A 13 9.07 -3.72 2.84
N PHE A 14 9.08 -3.68 1.51
CA PHE A 14 8.01 -4.30 0.72
C PHE A 14 8.12 -5.83 0.70
N SER A 15 9.35 -6.38 0.73
CA SER A 15 9.56 -7.83 0.81
C SER A 15 9.15 -8.46 2.15
N SER A 16 9.20 -7.69 3.23
CA SER A 16 8.84 -8.14 4.57
C SER A 16 7.35 -8.04 4.88
N PHE A 17 6.57 -7.38 4.02
CA PHE A 17 5.14 -7.20 4.24
C PHE A 17 4.35 -8.39 3.69
N THR A 18 4.14 -9.38 4.56
CA THR A 18 3.45 -10.62 4.20
C THR A 18 1.96 -10.39 4.00
N GLU A 19 1.30 -11.32 3.33
CA GLU A 19 -0.17 -11.36 3.27
C GLU A 19 -0.78 -11.29 4.68
N SER A 20 -0.19 -12.04 5.64
CA SER A 20 -0.66 -12.04 7.02
C SER A 20 -0.59 -10.66 7.67
N ASP A 21 0.49 -9.91 7.43
CA ASP A 21 0.65 -8.55 7.96
C ASP A 21 -0.36 -7.58 7.36
N PHE A 22 -0.60 -7.70 6.04
CA PHE A 22 -1.64 -6.90 5.38
C PHE A 22 -3.03 -7.22 5.92
N MET A 23 -3.36 -8.49 6.04
CA MET A 23 -4.67 -8.90 6.48
C MET A 23 -4.90 -8.50 7.94
N LYS A 24 -3.87 -8.60 8.80
CA LYS A 24 -3.91 -8.09 10.16
C LYS A 24 -4.11 -6.57 10.19
N PHE A 25 -3.33 -5.82 9.41
CA PHE A 25 -3.48 -4.38 9.29
C PHE A 25 -4.90 -3.98 8.84
N MET A 26 -5.43 -4.65 7.82
CA MET A 26 -6.79 -4.41 7.35
C MET A 26 -7.83 -4.74 8.42
N LEU A 27 -7.68 -5.84 9.14
CA LEU A 27 -8.57 -6.17 10.26
C LEU A 27 -8.52 -5.12 11.38
N ASP A 28 -7.34 -4.68 11.78
CA ASP A 28 -7.15 -3.66 12.81
C ASP A 28 -7.77 -2.34 12.37
N GLU A 29 -7.54 -1.95 11.12
CA GLU A 29 -8.13 -0.75 10.54
C GLU A 29 -9.65 -0.84 10.46
N PHE A 30 -10.18 -1.96 9.98
CA PHE A 30 -11.61 -2.22 9.90
C PHE A 30 -12.28 -2.14 11.28
N HIS A 31 -11.66 -2.70 12.31
CA HIS A 31 -12.12 -2.59 13.70
C HIS A 31 -12.08 -1.16 14.21
N SER A 32 -10.97 -0.44 13.99
CA SER A 32 -10.83 0.95 14.42
C SER A 32 -11.89 1.87 13.78
N PHE A 33 -12.24 1.58 12.52
CA PHE A 33 -13.22 2.33 11.76
C PHE A 33 -14.65 1.99 12.15
N PHE A 34 -14.93 0.73 12.51
CA PHE A 34 -16.24 0.28 12.99
C PHE A 34 -16.69 1.09 14.22
N GLY A 35 -15.80 1.31 15.19
CA GLY A 35 -16.13 2.10 16.39
C GLY A 35 -16.39 3.59 16.14
N ARG A 36 -15.94 4.14 15.01
CA ARG A 36 -15.98 5.58 14.71
C ARG A 36 -16.99 5.99 13.64
N SER A 37 -17.42 5.05 12.80
CA SER A 37 -18.24 5.36 11.63
C SER A 37 -19.73 5.24 11.93
N LYS A 38 -20.52 6.20 11.43
CA LYS A 38 -21.98 6.08 11.42
C LYS A 38 -22.40 5.22 10.23
N LEU A 39 -23.29 4.26 10.46
CA LEU A 39 -23.94 3.52 9.38
C LEU A 39 -24.66 4.52 8.48
N LYS A 40 -24.28 4.55 7.21
CA LYS A 40 -24.95 5.37 6.20
C LYS A 40 -26.04 4.52 5.56
N ILE A 41 -27.29 4.91 5.80
CA ILE A 41 -28.45 4.49 5.02
C ILE A 41 -28.85 5.71 4.22
N LYS A 42 -28.86 5.63 2.88
CA LYS A 42 -29.30 6.78 2.07
C LYS A 42 -30.83 6.84 2.11
N GLY A 43 -31.43 8.02 2.29
CA GLY A 43 -32.88 8.16 2.43
C GLY A 43 -33.69 7.61 1.24
N ASN A 44 -33.14 7.67 0.04
CA ASN A 44 -33.73 7.08 -1.16
C ASN A 44 -33.68 5.54 -1.21
N GLU A 45 -32.80 4.90 -0.44
CA GLU A 45 -32.78 3.44 -0.25
C GLU A 45 -33.92 2.98 0.70
N VAL A 46 -34.40 3.87 1.58
CA VAL A 46 -35.49 3.61 2.56
C VAL A 46 -36.87 3.89 1.97
N ALA A 47 -36.97 4.81 0.99
CA ALA A 47 -38.23 5.13 0.31
C ALA A 47 -38.72 4.04 -0.67
N LEU A 48 -38.03 2.90 -0.72
CA LEU A 48 -38.36 1.79 -1.60
C LEU A 48 -39.55 1.00 -1.04
N LYS A 49 -40.43 0.53 -1.94
CA LYS A 49 -41.54 -0.36 -1.61
C LYS A 49 -41.02 -1.57 -0.82
N ILE A 50 -41.50 -1.73 0.41
CA ILE A 50 -41.17 -2.87 1.28
C ILE A 50 -42.09 -4.03 0.90
N VAL A 51 -41.52 -5.23 0.81
CA VAL A 51 -42.25 -6.47 0.55
C VAL A 51 -41.95 -7.49 1.64
N ASP A 52 -42.94 -8.33 1.94
CA ASP A 52 -42.78 -9.50 2.80
C ASP A 52 -42.32 -10.69 1.95
N ILE A 53 -41.18 -11.28 2.31
CA ILE A 53 -40.69 -12.52 1.75
C ILE A 53 -40.53 -13.54 2.89
N LYS A 54 -41.44 -14.51 2.95
CA LYS A 54 -41.45 -15.58 3.96
C LYS A 54 -41.39 -15.05 5.41
N GLY A 55 -42.09 -13.95 5.68
CA GLY A 55 -42.13 -13.28 6.96
C GLY A 55 -41.08 -12.17 7.13
N HIS A 56 -40.12 -12.02 6.21
CA HIS A 56 -39.07 -10.99 6.32
C HIS A 56 -39.38 -9.75 5.49
N LEU A 57 -39.31 -8.58 6.13
CA LEU A 57 -39.54 -7.29 5.49
C LEU A 57 -38.26 -6.76 4.83
N VAL A 58 -38.27 -6.59 3.51
CA VAL A 58 -37.13 -6.04 2.75
C VAL A 58 -37.57 -5.09 1.63
N PRO A 59 -36.70 -4.17 1.20
CA PRO A 59 -36.91 -3.40 -0.02
C PRO A 59 -37.08 -4.29 -1.26
N PHE A 60 -38.03 -3.96 -2.13
CA PHE A 60 -38.39 -4.74 -3.32
C PHE A 60 -37.21 -5.03 -4.25
N ASN A 61 -36.27 -4.09 -4.40
CA ASN A 61 -35.07 -4.25 -5.24
C ASN A 61 -34.07 -5.30 -4.71
N LEU A 62 -34.28 -5.81 -3.50
CA LEU A 62 -33.51 -6.88 -2.86
C LEU A 62 -34.32 -8.17 -2.73
N ALA A 63 -35.57 -8.22 -3.21
CA ALA A 63 -36.44 -9.39 -3.10
C ALA A 63 -35.83 -10.65 -3.74
N SER A 64 -35.13 -10.51 -4.86
CA SER A 64 -34.42 -11.64 -5.49
C SER A 64 -33.23 -12.12 -4.65
N VAL A 65 -32.51 -11.19 -4.02
CA VAL A 65 -31.33 -11.50 -3.19
C VAL A 65 -31.74 -12.23 -1.92
N ILE A 66 -32.81 -11.79 -1.23
CA ILE A 66 -33.27 -12.49 -0.04
C ILE A 66 -33.83 -13.88 -0.37
N LYS A 67 -34.53 -14.05 -1.51
CA LYS A 67 -34.99 -15.38 -1.95
C LYS A 67 -33.81 -16.32 -2.17
N TYR A 68 -32.76 -15.83 -2.83
CA TYR A 68 -31.53 -16.58 -3.02
C TYR A 68 -30.84 -16.92 -1.70
N LEU A 69 -30.72 -15.93 -0.80
CA LEU A 69 -30.15 -16.11 0.53
C LEU A 69 -30.88 -17.21 1.30
N LEU A 70 -32.20 -17.12 1.43
CA LEU A 70 -33.01 -18.10 2.15
C LEU A 70 -32.99 -19.48 1.49
N HIS A 71 -32.89 -19.55 0.16
CA HIS A 71 -32.77 -20.81 -0.54
C HIS A 71 -31.43 -21.50 -0.29
N LYS A 72 -30.33 -20.74 -0.30
CA LYS A 72 -28.96 -21.28 -0.21
C LYS A 72 -28.50 -21.49 1.23
N HIS A 73 -28.88 -20.61 2.14
CA HIS A 73 -28.38 -20.56 3.51
C HIS A 73 -29.46 -20.78 4.57
N GLY A 74 -30.74 -20.89 4.17
CA GLY A 74 -31.84 -20.98 5.11
C GLY A 74 -32.14 -19.64 5.80
N ASP A 75 -32.95 -19.69 6.86
CA ASP A 75 -33.21 -18.52 7.71
C ASP A 75 -32.01 -18.31 8.65
N ILE A 76 -31.27 -17.23 8.41
CA ILE A 76 -30.08 -16.86 9.18
C ILE A 76 -30.41 -16.19 10.53
N THR A 77 -31.69 -16.12 10.92
CA THR A 77 -32.15 -15.37 12.10
C THR A 77 -32.54 -16.24 13.30
N THR A 78 -32.21 -17.53 13.26
CA THR A 78 -32.67 -18.56 14.21
C THR A 78 -32.46 -18.19 15.68
N ASP A 79 -31.31 -17.60 16.00
CA ASP A 79 -30.96 -17.21 17.38
C ASP A 79 -31.35 -15.76 17.74
N SER A 80 -31.96 -15.03 16.81
CA SER A 80 -32.18 -13.61 16.96
C SER A 80 -33.46 -13.29 17.73
N ARG A 81 -33.31 -12.66 18.91
CA ARG A 81 -34.41 -12.16 19.76
C ARG A 81 -34.86 -10.73 19.42
N ARG A 82 -34.39 -10.17 18.31
CA ARG A 82 -34.69 -8.78 17.93
C ARG A 82 -36.07 -8.62 17.30
N SER A 83 -36.61 -7.41 17.35
CA SER A 83 -37.89 -7.09 16.72
C SER A 83 -37.85 -7.31 15.21
N GLN A 84 -39.01 -7.62 14.62
CA GLN A 84 -39.11 -7.89 13.19
C GLN A 84 -38.64 -6.72 12.33
N TYR A 85 -38.92 -5.49 12.77
CA TYR A 85 -38.43 -4.29 12.11
C TYR A 85 -36.90 -4.21 12.10
N PHE A 86 -36.25 -4.49 13.23
CA PHE A 86 -34.79 -4.47 13.31
C PHE A 86 -34.15 -5.62 12.52
N LYS A 87 -34.79 -6.80 12.51
CA LYS A 87 -34.39 -7.91 11.63
C LYS A 87 -34.45 -7.49 10.15
N GLY A 88 -35.48 -6.75 9.74
CA GLY A 88 -35.60 -6.19 8.38
C GLY A 88 -34.44 -5.25 8.01
N ILE A 89 -34.03 -4.36 8.92
CA ILE A 89 -32.84 -3.51 8.73
C ILE A 89 -31.58 -4.35 8.54
N CYS A 90 -31.44 -5.44 9.30
CA CYS A 90 -30.27 -6.30 9.21
C CYS A 90 -30.28 -7.14 7.91
N PHE A 91 -31.44 -7.63 7.48
CA PHE A 91 -31.60 -8.25 6.16
C PHE A 91 -31.27 -7.28 5.03
N TYR A 92 -31.65 -6.01 5.15
CA TYR A 92 -31.27 -4.98 4.20
C TYR A 92 -29.74 -4.90 4.07
N PHE A 93 -29.00 -4.85 5.19
CA PHE A 93 -27.53 -4.83 5.17
C PHE A 93 -26.93 -6.10 4.56
N VAL A 94 -27.41 -7.29 4.97
CA VAL A 94 -26.93 -8.58 4.42
C VAL A 94 -27.15 -8.63 2.90
N CYS A 95 -28.37 -8.35 2.45
CA CYS A 95 -28.71 -8.40 1.02
C CYS A 95 -27.96 -7.32 0.22
N LYS A 96 -27.74 -6.14 0.80
CA LYS A 96 -26.93 -5.09 0.18
C LYS A 96 -25.49 -5.56 -0.03
N VAL A 97 -24.84 -6.09 1.01
CA VAL A 97 -23.47 -6.60 0.90
C VAL A 97 -23.39 -7.74 -0.11
N MET A 98 -24.31 -8.72 -0.06
CA MET A 98 -24.35 -9.81 -1.03
C MET A 98 -24.44 -9.30 -2.46
N LYS A 99 -25.36 -8.36 -2.72
CA LYS A 99 -25.55 -7.77 -4.04
C LYS A 99 -24.29 -7.05 -4.49
N GLU A 100 -23.75 -6.16 -3.65
CA GLU A 100 -22.56 -5.37 -3.97
C GLU A 100 -21.33 -6.24 -4.20
N MET A 101 -21.09 -7.27 -3.39
CA MET A 101 -19.99 -8.23 -3.61
C MET A 101 -20.14 -9.01 -4.91
N HIS A 102 -21.37 -9.35 -5.31
CA HIS A 102 -21.63 -10.10 -6.55
C HIS A 102 -21.55 -9.22 -7.81
N THR A 103 -21.88 -7.93 -7.71
CA THR A 103 -21.92 -7.04 -8.87
C THR A 103 -20.67 -6.19 -9.04
N THR A 104 -19.87 -6.00 -7.99
CA THR A 104 -18.63 -5.22 -8.06
C THR A 104 -17.56 -6.02 -8.80
N LEU A 105 -17.03 -5.46 -9.89
CA LEU A 105 -15.89 -6.05 -10.57
C LEU A 105 -14.68 -6.03 -9.65
N VAL A 106 -13.86 -7.07 -9.76
CA VAL A 106 -12.72 -7.24 -8.85
C VAL A 106 -11.69 -6.10 -9.00
N THR A 107 -11.56 -5.52 -10.19
CA THR A 107 -10.72 -4.34 -10.48
C THR A 107 -11.22 -3.06 -9.82
N ASP A 108 -12.51 -2.99 -9.50
CA ASP A 108 -13.17 -1.80 -8.95
C ASP A 108 -13.26 -1.85 -7.43
N ILE A 109 -12.76 -2.93 -6.82
CA ILE A 109 -12.67 -3.05 -5.37
C ILE A 109 -11.75 -1.97 -4.85
N THR A 110 -12.27 -1.21 -3.88
CA THR A 110 -11.50 -0.21 -3.15
C THR A 110 -11.50 -0.57 -1.67
N LYS A 111 -10.47 -0.10 -0.97
CA LYS A 111 -10.39 -0.18 0.49
C LYS A 111 -11.66 0.31 1.18
N ARG A 112 -12.26 1.41 0.66
CA ARG A 112 -13.52 1.97 1.16
C ARG A 112 -14.69 0.99 1.05
N LEU A 113 -14.80 0.25 -0.04
CA LEU A 113 -15.85 -0.76 -0.21
C LEU A 113 -15.67 -1.91 0.79
N LEU A 114 -14.43 -2.41 0.94
CA LEU A 114 -14.12 -3.45 1.93
C LEU A 114 -14.49 -3.01 3.35
N HIS A 115 -14.19 -1.75 3.73
CA HIS A 115 -14.57 -1.19 5.03
C HIS A 115 -16.10 -1.17 5.21
N GLN A 116 -16.82 -0.74 4.17
CA GLN A 116 -18.28 -0.62 4.23
C GLN A 116 -18.93 -1.99 4.38
N TRP A 117 -18.50 -2.99 3.61
CA TRP A 117 -19.00 -4.35 3.69
C TRP A 117 -18.68 -4.98 5.05
N TYR A 118 -17.45 -4.83 5.53
CA TYR A 118 -17.06 -5.28 6.85
C TYR A 118 -17.97 -4.69 7.93
N HIS A 119 -18.21 -3.38 7.89
CA HIS A 119 -19.04 -2.71 8.88
C HIS A 119 -20.46 -3.28 8.88
N TYR A 120 -21.10 -3.41 7.72
CA TYR A 120 -22.45 -3.97 7.62
C TYR A 120 -22.52 -5.42 8.14
N ILE A 121 -21.56 -6.27 7.79
CA ILE A 121 -21.51 -7.66 8.27
C ILE A 121 -21.33 -7.71 9.79
N ARG A 122 -20.37 -6.96 10.33
CA ARG A 122 -20.10 -6.92 11.78
C ARG A 122 -21.26 -6.35 12.58
N PHE A 123 -21.91 -5.31 12.06
CA PHE A 123 -23.09 -4.75 12.70
C PHE A 123 -24.18 -5.81 12.83
N VAL A 124 -24.50 -6.51 11.73
CA VAL A 124 -25.51 -7.56 11.74
C VAL A 124 -25.12 -8.67 12.74
N ARG A 125 -23.89 -9.19 12.67
CA ARG A 125 -23.42 -10.23 13.60
C ARG A 125 -23.53 -9.80 15.07
N TYR A 126 -23.03 -8.62 15.40
CA TYR A 126 -22.94 -8.16 16.79
C TYR A 126 -24.31 -7.82 17.41
N TYR A 127 -25.21 -7.22 16.63
CA TYR A 127 -26.47 -6.72 17.16
C TYR A 127 -27.65 -7.69 17.01
N THR A 128 -27.57 -8.68 16.12
CA THR A 128 -28.70 -9.61 15.86
C THR A 128 -28.41 -11.08 16.05
N ALA A 129 -27.14 -11.48 16.25
CA ALA A 129 -26.73 -12.88 16.23
C ALA A 129 -27.13 -13.63 14.95
N PHE A 130 -27.28 -12.91 13.83
CA PHE A 130 -27.50 -13.57 12.54
C PHE A 130 -26.25 -14.37 12.14
N GLU A 131 -26.49 -15.53 11.52
CA GLU A 131 -25.43 -16.37 10.98
C GLU A 131 -24.92 -15.80 9.65
N VAL A 132 -23.90 -14.93 9.73
CA VAL A 132 -23.31 -14.25 8.55
C VAL A 132 -21.89 -14.74 8.22
N GLY A 133 -21.48 -15.90 8.73
CA GLY A 133 -20.14 -16.46 8.53
C GLY A 133 -19.76 -16.60 7.05
N PHE A 134 -20.71 -16.99 6.20
CA PHE A 134 -20.49 -17.10 4.75
C PHE A 134 -20.13 -15.75 4.08
N LEU A 135 -20.64 -14.63 4.61
CA LEU A 135 -20.27 -13.28 4.14
C LEU A 135 -18.89 -12.87 4.63
N GLU A 136 -18.54 -13.22 5.87
CA GLU A 136 -17.21 -12.96 6.43
C GLU A 136 -16.13 -13.71 5.64
N GLU A 137 -16.37 -14.99 5.34
CA GLU A 137 -15.48 -15.79 4.49
C GLU A 137 -15.33 -15.21 3.08
N SER A 138 -16.45 -14.76 2.49
CA SER A 138 -16.44 -14.12 1.17
C SER A 138 -15.64 -12.83 1.21
N LEU A 139 -15.86 -11.97 2.22
CA LEU A 139 -15.11 -10.73 2.41
C LEU A 139 -13.61 -11.00 2.58
N TRP A 140 -13.25 -12.05 3.31
CA TRP A 140 -11.85 -12.43 3.51
C TRP A 140 -11.16 -12.79 2.20
N LYS A 141 -11.80 -13.64 1.39
CA LYS A 141 -11.29 -14.02 0.06
C LYS A 141 -11.14 -12.80 -0.85
N ILE A 142 -12.12 -11.90 -0.84
CA ILE A 142 -12.08 -10.66 -1.63
C ILE A 142 -10.96 -9.73 -1.17
N THR A 143 -10.78 -9.57 0.15
CA THR A 143 -9.71 -8.73 0.72
C THR A 143 -8.32 -9.28 0.40
N ARG A 144 -8.16 -10.61 0.44
CA ARG A 144 -6.94 -11.29 0.00
C ARG A 144 -6.65 -11.04 -1.49
N TYR A 145 -7.67 -11.13 -2.34
CA TYR A 145 -7.47 -10.82 -3.75
C TYR A 145 -7.10 -9.35 -3.97
N PHE A 146 -7.72 -8.43 -3.23
CA PHE A 146 -7.36 -7.02 -3.24
C PHE A 146 -5.89 -6.79 -2.86
N TYR A 147 -5.36 -7.52 -1.87
CA TYR A 147 -3.93 -7.51 -1.55
C TYR A 147 -3.06 -7.86 -2.77
N TYR A 148 -3.33 -8.98 -3.43
CA TYR A 148 -2.55 -9.40 -4.59
C TYR A 148 -2.62 -8.40 -5.74
N GLN A 149 -3.77 -7.76 -5.97
CA GLN A 149 -3.84 -6.66 -6.94
C GLN A 149 -2.93 -5.48 -6.55
N GLN A 150 -2.89 -5.09 -5.28
CA GLN A 150 -2.00 -4.01 -4.84
C GLN A 150 -0.53 -4.41 -5.03
N VAL A 151 -0.17 -5.64 -4.67
CA VAL A 151 1.19 -6.17 -4.87
C VAL A 151 1.55 -6.18 -6.36
N SER A 152 0.68 -6.69 -7.24
CA SER A 152 0.92 -6.69 -8.69
C SER A 152 1.16 -5.27 -9.21
N LYS A 153 0.32 -4.30 -8.82
CA LYS A 153 0.48 -2.89 -9.23
C LYS A 153 1.82 -2.33 -8.81
N VAL A 154 2.23 -2.56 -7.55
CA VAL A 154 3.52 -2.10 -7.03
C VAL A 154 4.67 -2.73 -7.81
N LEU A 155 4.63 -4.04 -8.04
CA LEU A 155 5.70 -4.78 -8.73
C LEU A 155 5.79 -4.45 -10.22
N GLU A 156 4.67 -4.23 -10.90
CA GLU A 156 4.63 -3.99 -12.35
C GLU A 156 4.86 -2.53 -12.72
N THR A 157 4.49 -1.59 -11.86
CA THR A 157 4.50 -0.16 -12.21
C THR A 157 5.42 0.65 -11.31
N GLU A 158 5.19 0.66 -9.99
CA GLU A 158 5.90 1.53 -9.07
C GLU A 158 7.37 1.14 -8.92
N PHE A 159 7.64 -0.17 -8.84
CA PHE A 159 8.98 -0.68 -8.62
C PHE A 159 9.90 -0.45 -9.84
N PRO A 160 9.49 -0.77 -11.09
CA PRO A 160 10.31 -0.46 -12.27
C PRO A 160 10.54 1.04 -12.42
N MET A 161 9.52 1.88 -12.18
CA MET A 161 9.68 3.34 -12.22
C MET A 161 10.70 3.84 -11.19
N LYS A 162 10.67 3.33 -9.96
CA LYS A 162 11.66 3.67 -8.93
C LYS A 162 13.07 3.22 -9.32
N ILE A 163 13.22 2.03 -9.92
CA ILE A 163 14.51 1.52 -10.41
C ILE A 163 15.05 2.41 -11.53
N GLU A 164 14.26 2.68 -12.56
CA GLU A 164 14.70 3.49 -13.70
C GLU A 164 15.06 4.92 -13.26
N LYS A 165 14.30 5.50 -12.31
CA LYS A 165 14.65 6.78 -11.71
C LYS A 165 16.02 6.73 -11.01
N LYS A 166 16.25 5.73 -10.14
CA LYS A 166 17.56 5.57 -9.46
C LYS A 166 18.70 5.33 -10.46
N LYS A 167 18.47 4.54 -11.51
CA LYS A 167 19.44 4.30 -12.58
C LYS A 167 19.81 5.61 -13.30
N ALA A 168 18.84 6.45 -13.63
CA ALA A 168 19.09 7.75 -14.23
C ALA A 168 19.89 8.69 -13.30
N GLU A 169 19.56 8.71 -12.00
CA GLU A 169 20.31 9.48 -10.99
C GLU A 169 21.78 9.02 -10.89
N LEU A 170 22.03 7.71 -10.91
CA LEU A 170 23.39 7.15 -10.87
C LEU A 170 24.17 7.45 -12.15
N LEU A 171 23.55 7.31 -13.32
CA LEU A 171 24.20 7.64 -14.59
C LEU A 171 24.60 9.11 -14.65
N LYS A 172 23.77 10.02 -14.11
CA LYS A 172 24.11 11.44 -14.00
C LYS A 172 25.34 11.67 -13.12
N LYS A 173 25.41 11.02 -11.96
CA LYS A 173 26.58 11.11 -11.06
C LYS A 173 27.85 10.60 -11.73
N ILE A 174 27.79 9.48 -12.47
CA ILE A 174 28.94 8.93 -13.21
C ILE A 174 29.45 9.97 -14.22
N ALA A 175 28.56 10.59 -14.99
CA ALA A 175 28.95 11.62 -15.96
C ALA A 175 29.59 12.85 -15.30
N GLU A 176 29.09 13.27 -14.12
CA GLU A 176 29.69 14.36 -13.34
C GLU A 176 31.09 14.01 -12.85
N TYR A 177 31.30 12.78 -12.36
CA TYR A 177 32.63 12.30 -11.95
C TYR A 177 33.61 12.22 -13.13
N ASP A 178 33.16 11.72 -14.29
CA ASP A 178 33.99 11.63 -15.50
C ASP A 178 34.41 13.01 -16.00
N ALA A 179 33.49 13.98 -16.03
CA ALA A 179 33.80 15.37 -16.38
C ALA A 179 34.79 16.01 -15.39
N GLY A 180 34.62 15.72 -14.09
CA GLY A 180 35.53 16.16 -13.04
C GLY A 180 36.94 15.58 -13.20
N LEU A 181 37.04 14.28 -13.54
CA LEU A 181 38.31 13.61 -13.80
C LEU A 181 39.02 14.20 -15.02
N GLU A 182 38.29 14.44 -16.10
CA GLU A 182 38.84 15.02 -17.33
C GLU A 182 39.39 16.43 -17.09
N ASN A 183 38.68 17.26 -16.34
CA ASN A 183 39.16 18.59 -15.95
C ASN A 183 40.45 18.52 -15.09
N ARG A 184 40.54 17.56 -14.16
CA ARG A 184 41.75 17.37 -13.34
C ARG A 184 42.94 16.89 -14.18
N LYS A 185 42.72 15.99 -15.15
CA LYS A 185 43.77 15.55 -16.10
C LYS A 185 44.30 16.75 -16.89
N LYS A 186 43.42 17.58 -17.44
CA LYS A 186 43.80 18.81 -18.16
C LYS A 186 44.60 19.78 -17.29
N LEU A 187 44.18 19.98 -16.03
CA LEU A 187 44.93 20.80 -15.07
C LEU A 187 46.34 20.24 -14.81
N TYR A 188 46.45 18.92 -14.62
CA TYR A 188 47.74 18.25 -14.42
C TYR A 188 48.65 18.35 -15.65
N GLU A 189 48.11 18.20 -16.86
CA GLU A 189 48.90 18.39 -18.08
C GLU A 189 49.34 19.84 -18.27
N CYS A 190 48.48 20.82 -17.99
CA CYS A 190 48.81 22.24 -18.05
C CYS A 190 49.90 22.62 -17.05
N SER A 191 49.86 22.10 -15.82
CA SER A 191 50.89 22.37 -14.81
C SER A 191 52.22 21.70 -15.16
N ARG A 192 52.19 20.48 -15.73
CA ARG A 192 53.40 19.79 -16.23
C ARG A 192 54.07 20.53 -17.40
N LYS A 193 53.29 21.10 -18.33
CA LYS A 193 53.81 21.86 -19.49
C LYS A 193 54.40 23.23 -19.12
N LYS A 194 53.98 23.83 -18.00
CA LYS A 194 54.45 25.16 -17.56
C LYS A 194 55.83 25.17 -16.87
N GLY A 195 56.55 24.05 -16.81
CA GLY A 195 57.94 23.97 -16.30
C GLY A 195 58.07 24.02 -14.77
N THR A 196 57.29 24.88 -14.11
CA THR A 196 57.38 25.15 -12.65
C THR A 196 57.11 23.93 -11.77
N LEU A 197 56.19 23.04 -12.15
CA LEU A 197 55.90 21.83 -11.36
C LEU A 197 57.03 20.80 -11.44
N LYS A 198 57.73 20.76 -12.59
CA LYS A 198 58.82 19.82 -12.83
C LYS A 198 60.07 20.25 -12.05
N GLU A 199 60.37 21.55 -12.06
CA GLU A 199 61.42 22.17 -11.24
C GLU A 199 61.14 22.01 -9.74
N GLY A 200 59.89 22.18 -9.30
CA GLY A 200 59.49 21.97 -7.90
C GLY A 200 59.63 20.53 -7.42
N LEU A 201 59.26 19.54 -8.26
CA LEU A 201 59.43 18.11 -7.96
C LEU A 201 60.90 17.66 -8.01
N GLU A 202 61.71 18.25 -8.90
CA GLU A 202 63.16 18.03 -8.93
C GLU A 202 63.86 18.64 -7.71
N MET A 203 63.44 19.84 -7.27
CA MET A 203 63.88 20.42 -6.00
C MET A 203 63.46 19.53 -4.82
N GLU A 204 62.21 19.11 -4.74
CA GLU A 204 61.74 18.22 -3.66
C GLU A 204 62.63 16.97 -3.57
N ASN A 205 62.87 16.26 -4.68
CA ASN A 205 63.73 15.08 -4.67
C ASN A 205 65.19 15.38 -4.28
N ASN A 206 65.74 16.53 -4.69
CA ASN A 206 67.09 16.94 -4.30
C ASN A 206 67.22 17.36 -2.83
N PHE A 207 66.13 17.81 -2.21
CA PHE A 207 66.11 18.31 -0.83
C PHE A 207 65.42 17.36 0.16
N ARG A 208 64.77 16.29 -0.32
CA ARG A 208 63.98 15.33 0.49
C ARG A 208 64.74 14.70 1.66
N TRP A 209 66.06 14.55 1.52
CA TRP A 209 66.93 13.98 2.56
C TRP A 209 67.84 15.02 3.22
N LYS A 210 67.62 16.31 2.97
CA LYS A 210 68.38 17.41 3.59
C LYS A 210 67.57 18.05 4.71
N SER A 211 68.26 18.52 5.75
CA SER A 211 67.67 19.26 6.85
C SER A 211 67.33 20.71 6.43
N ALA A 212 66.33 21.32 7.07
CA ALA A 212 65.90 22.69 6.75
C ALA A 212 67.04 23.72 6.84
N ARG A 213 68.03 23.47 7.72
CA ARG A 213 69.22 24.32 7.87
C ARG A 213 70.13 24.28 6.64
N GLU A 214 70.29 23.10 6.02
CA GLU A 214 71.11 22.88 4.82
C GLU A 214 70.44 23.45 3.56
N ILE A 215 69.11 23.53 3.54
CA ILE A 215 68.37 24.13 2.42
C ILE A 215 68.52 25.67 2.45
N GLY A 216 68.41 26.29 3.62
CA GLY A 216 68.46 27.76 3.76
C GLY A 216 69.85 28.40 3.63
N SER A 217 70.91 27.61 3.43
CA SER A 217 72.30 28.07 3.36
C SER A 217 72.93 28.01 1.95
N LEU A 218 72.20 27.50 0.95
CA LEU A 218 72.59 27.54 -0.46
C LEU A 218 72.17 28.89 -1.08
N LYS A 219 73.16 29.71 -1.45
CA LYS A 219 73.00 30.94 -2.27
C LYS A 219 73.57 30.71 -3.65
#